data_AF-A0AAE0EW08-F1
#
_entry.id   AF-A0AAE0EW08-F1
#
_cell.length_a   1.000
_cell.length_b   1.000
_cell.length_c   1.000
_cell.angle_alpha   90.00
_cell.angle_beta   90.00
_cell.angle_gamma   90.00
#
_symmetry.space_group_name_H-M   'P 1'
#
loop_
_entity.id
_entity.type
_entity.pdbx_description
1 polymer ?
#
loop_
_entity_poly.entity_id
_entity_poly.type
_entity_poly.pdbx_seq_one_letter_code
_entity_poly.pdbx_strand_id
1 'polypeptide(L)'
;MSSVENRGITFDELFRIRVLDPDKYSQTENLKEECSAFTENIQTLSTTVKTLIDAVDGQAERIENEKLRAVGTCNQATSEVEVRKRKKKELQAIVAEKKEEIERLNVQYESLLKVQQEQELLIAKISDSNM
;
A
#
# COMPACT_ATOMS: atom_id res chain seq x y z
N MET A 1 -31.60 -75.88 -45.86
CA MET A 1 -31.55 -74.44 -45.55
C MET A 1 -31.00 -74.28 -44.14
N SER A 2 -29.67 -74.30 -44.00
CA SER A 2 -29.00 -74.05 -42.72
C SER A 2 -28.66 -72.57 -42.66
N SER A 3 -29.32 -71.86 -41.74
CA SER A 3 -29.01 -70.49 -41.36
C SER A 3 -27.52 -70.35 -41.09
N VAL A 4 -26.80 -69.68 -41.99
CA VAL A 4 -25.43 -69.26 -41.73
C VAL A 4 -25.55 -68.09 -40.77
N GLU A 5 -25.30 -68.36 -39.49
CA GLU A 5 -25.09 -67.34 -38.46
C GLU A 5 -24.17 -66.26 -39.01
N ASN A 6 -24.62 -65.02 -38.92
CA ASN A 6 -23.83 -63.84 -39.23
C ASN A 6 -22.66 -63.80 -38.23
N ARG A 7 -21.52 -64.38 -38.61
CA ARG A 7 -20.36 -64.70 -37.75
C ARG A 7 -19.60 -63.48 -37.21
N GLY A 8 -20.23 -62.31 -37.16
CA GLY A 8 -19.62 -61.07 -36.64
C GLY A 8 -18.39 -60.61 -37.43
N ILE A 9 -18.22 -61.11 -38.67
CA ILE A 9 -17.12 -60.75 -39.54
C ILE A 9 -17.69 -59.93 -40.70
N THR A 10 -17.27 -58.67 -40.78
CA THR A 10 -17.62 -57.70 -41.83
C THR A 10 -16.41 -57.45 -42.72
N PHE A 11 -16.64 -56.94 -43.94
CA PHE A 11 -15.58 -56.48 -44.82
C PHE A 11 -15.67 -54.96 -44.94
N ASP A 12 -14.54 -54.27 -44.83
CA ASP A 12 -14.50 -52.82 -45.08
C ASP A 12 -14.39 -52.50 -46.58
N GLU A 13 -14.46 -51.21 -46.93
CA GLU A 13 -14.36 -50.71 -48.32
C GLU A 13 -13.04 -51.07 -49.03
N LEU A 14 -12.04 -51.56 -48.26
CA LEU A 14 -10.75 -52.02 -48.74
C LEU A 14 -10.63 -53.55 -48.69
N PHE A 15 -11.76 -54.25 -48.58
CA PHE A 15 -11.88 -55.72 -48.49
C PHE A 15 -11.12 -56.35 -47.32
N ARG A 16 -10.84 -55.58 -46.26
CA ARG A 16 -10.20 -56.11 -45.05
C ARG A 16 -11.25 -56.71 -44.14
N ILE A 17 -10.91 -57.87 -43.59
CA ILE A 17 -11.72 -58.58 -42.60
C ILE A 17 -11.76 -57.75 -41.31
N ARG A 18 -12.96 -57.38 -40.86
CA ARG A 18 -13.21 -56.68 -39.59
C ARG A 18 -14.20 -57.46 -38.75
N VAL A 19 -14.14 -57.26 -37.43
CA VAL A 19 -15.05 -57.89 -36.46
C VAL A 19 -16.18 -56.93 -36.06
N LEU A 20 -16.08 -55.66 -36.47
CA LEU A 20 -17.03 -54.61 -36.19
C LEU A 20 -17.52 -54.00 -37.51
N ASP A 21 -18.81 -53.69 -37.57
CA ASP A 21 -19.39 -52.96 -38.71
C ASP A 21 -18.59 -51.65 -38.98
N PRO A 22 -18.17 -51.40 -40.24
CA PRO A 22 -17.36 -50.23 -40.59
C PRO A 22 -17.95 -48.90 -40.12
N ASP A 23 -19.27 -48.72 -40.18
CA ASP A 23 -19.93 -47.48 -39.75
C ASP A 23 -19.84 -47.32 -38.22
N LYS A 24 -20.06 -48.41 -37.48
CA LYS A 24 -19.93 -48.42 -36.01
C LYS A 24 -18.49 -48.20 -35.58
N TYR A 25 -17.52 -48.73 -36.31
CA TYR A 25 -16.10 -48.48 -36.08
C TYR A 25 -15.75 -47.01 -36.29
N SER A 26 -16.17 -46.41 -37.41
CA SER A 26 -15.92 -44.98 -37.68
C SER A 26 -16.57 -44.07 -36.64
N GLN A 27 -17.81 -44.34 -36.22
CA GLN A 27 -18.48 -43.57 -35.17
C GLN A 27 -17.76 -43.70 -33.82
N THR A 28 -17.26 -44.89 -33.50
CA THR A 28 -16.50 -45.11 -32.25
C THR A 28 -15.16 -44.37 -32.25
N GLU A 29 -14.47 -44.34 -33.40
CA GLU A 29 -13.20 -43.60 -33.54
C GLU A 29 -13.43 -42.08 -33.46
N ASN A 30 -14.47 -41.56 -34.12
CA ASN A 30 -14.85 -40.14 -34.01
C ASN A 30 -15.21 -39.77 -32.57
N LEU A 31 -16.00 -40.61 -31.87
CA LEU A 31 -16.35 -40.37 -30.47
C LEU A 31 -15.12 -40.35 -29.57
N LYS A 32 -14.13 -41.23 -29.83
CA LYS A 32 -12.85 -41.26 -29.11
C LYS A 32 -12.05 -39.98 -29.34
N GLU A 33 -11.98 -39.49 -30.58
CA GLU A 33 -11.32 -38.22 -30.91
C GLU A 33 -11.99 -37.03 -30.21
N GLU A 34 -13.32 -36.93 -30.27
CA GLU A 34 -14.10 -35.89 -29.60
C GLU A 34 -13.90 -35.93 -28.07
N CYS A 35 -13.89 -37.12 -27.48
CA CYS A 35 -13.64 -37.30 -26.05
C CYS A 35 -12.21 -36.89 -25.66
N SER A 36 -11.22 -37.16 -26.52
CA SER A 36 -9.84 -36.71 -26.32
C SER A 36 -9.74 -35.18 -26.37
N ALA A 37 -10.33 -34.55 -27.39
CA ALA A 37 -10.37 -33.10 -27.53
C ALA A 37 -11.11 -32.42 -26.37
N PHE A 38 -12.22 -33.01 -25.91
CA PHE A 38 -12.94 -32.53 -24.73
C PHE A 38 -12.06 -32.56 -23.48
N THR A 39 -11.31 -33.64 -23.27
CA THR A 39 -10.41 -33.79 -22.12
C THR A 39 -9.29 -32.74 -22.16
N GLU A 40 -8.70 -32.49 -23.32
CA GLU A 40 -7.67 -31.46 -23.52
C GLU A 40 -8.22 -30.04 -23.26
N ASN A 41 -9.44 -29.75 -23.75
CA ASN A 41 -10.11 -28.47 -23.49
C ASN A 41 -10.36 -28.25 -22.00
N ILE A 42 -10.78 -29.29 -21.26
CA ILE A 42 -10.98 -29.22 -19.81
C ILE A 42 -9.66 -28.99 -19.08
N GLN A 43 -8.57 -29.64 -19.49
CA GLN A 43 -7.24 -29.40 -18.92
C GLN A 43 -6.76 -27.97 -19.15
N THR A 44 -6.97 -27.44 -20.35
CA THR A 44 -6.60 -26.05 -20.71
C THR A 44 -7.43 -25.05 -19.91
N LEU A 45 -8.74 -25.28 -19.77
CA LEU A 45 -9.62 -24.45 -18.94
C LEU A 45 -9.17 -24.47 -17.48
N SER A 46 -8.90 -25.65 -16.92
CA SER A 46 -8.42 -25.80 -15.54
C SER A 46 -7.13 -25.02 -15.30
N THR A 47 -6.19 -25.10 -16.24
CA THR A 47 -4.92 -24.34 -16.18
C THR A 47 -5.18 -22.84 -16.22
N THR A 48 -6.04 -22.38 -17.14
CA THR A 48 -6.37 -20.96 -17.30
C THR A 48 -7.03 -20.39 -16.04
N VAL A 49 -7.98 -21.12 -15.44
CA VAL A 49 -8.64 -20.73 -14.19
C VAL A 49 -7.63 -20.65 -13.06
N LYS A 50 -6.68 -21.59 -12.98
CA LYS A 50 -5.64 -21.58 -11.96
C LYS A 50 -4.74 -20.35 -12.08
N THR A 51 -4.28 -20.02 -13.28
CA THR A 51 -3.51 -18.79 -13.55
C THR A 51 -4.30 -17.53 -13.20
N LEU A 52 -5.61 -17.51 -13.48
CA LEU A 52 -6.45 -16.38 -13.11
C LEU A 52 -6.56 -16.22 -11.60
N ILE A 53 -6.75 -17.32 -10.86
CA ILE A 53 -6.77 -17.29 -9.39
C ILE A 53 -5.46 -16.73 -8.84
N ASP A 54 -4.32 -17.24 -9.31
CA ASP A 54 -3.00 -16.76 -8.87
C ASP A 54 -2.81 -15.26 -9.14
N ALA A 55 -3.28 -14.78 -10.30
CA ALA A 55 -3.23 -13.36 -10.65
C ALA A 55 -4.14 -12.49 -9.76
N VAL A 56 -5.34 -12.97 -9.44
CA VAL A 56 -6.27 -12.29 -8.54
C VAL A 56 -5.72 -12.22 -7.13
N ASP A 57 -5.15 -13.31 -6.61
CA ASP A 57 -4.54 -13.36 -5.29
C ASP A 57 -3.35 -12.39 -5.19
N GLY A 58 -2.46 -12.38 -6.20
CA GLY A 58 -1.36 -11.42 -6.27
C GLY A 58 -1.83 -9.97 -6.33
N GLN A 59 -2.94 -9.70 -7.02
CA GLN A 59 -3.51 -8.36 -7.06
C GLN A 59 -4.15 -7.95 -5.72
N ALA A 60 -4.80 -8.88 -5.03
CA ALA A 60 -5.37 -8.64 -3.70
C ALA A 60 -4.27 -8.28 -2.68
N GLU A 61 -3.15 -8.98 -2.69
CA GLU A 61 -1.99 -8.67 -1.82
C GLU A 61 -1.44 -7.26 -2.09
N ARG A 62 -1.29 -6.89 -3.36
CA ARG A 62 -0.84 -5.54 -3.75
C ARG A 62 -1.78 -4.45 -3.26
N ILE A 63 -3.09 -4.67 -3.37
CA ILE A 63 -4.11 -3.72 -2.90
C ILE A 63 -4.00 -3.54 -1.39
N GLU A 64 -3.87 -4.62 -0.62
CA GLU A 64 -3.78 -4.51 0.83
C GLU A 64 -2.49 -3.78 1.26
N ASN A 65 -1.36 -4.02 0.57
CA ASN A 65 -0.12 -3.31 0.83
C ASN A 65 -0.26 -1.79 0.59
N GLU A 66 -0.82 -1.39 -0.55
CA GLU A 66 -1.05 0.02 -0.86
C GLU A 66 -2.06 0.67 0.10
N LYS A 67 -3.09 -0.06 0.53
CA LYS A 67 -4.03 0.41 1.56
C LYS A 67 -3.31 0.67 2.89
N LEU A 68 -2.42 -0.23 3.32
CA LEU A 68 -1.61 -0.03 4.52
C LEU A 68 -0.68 1.19 4.38
N ARG A 69 -0.03 1.37 3.22
CA ARG A 69 0.80 2.57 2.95
C ARG A 69 -0.01 3.86 3.00
N ALA A 70 -1.22 3.87 2.42
CA ALA A 70 -2.10 5.03 2.43
C ALA A 70 -2.53 5.39 3.86
N VAL A 71 -2.92 4.39 4.68
CA VAL A 71 -3.26 4.59 6.10
C VAL A 71 -2.05 5.13 6.86
N GLY A 72 -0.86 4.57 6.66
CA GLY A 72 0.37 5.06 7.28
C GLY A 72 0.65 6.53 6.97
N THR A 73 0.52 6.91 5.70
CA THR A 73 0.72 8.29 5.23
C THR A 73 -0.33 9.24 5.84
N CYS A 74 -1.59 8.82 5.89
CA CYS A 74 -2.68 9.58 6.49
C CYS A 74 -2.45 9.82 8.00
N ASN A 75 -2.01 8.78 8.71
CA ASN A 75 -1.67 8.89 10.14
C ASN A 75 -0.52 9.86 10.37
N GLN A 76 0.54 9.80 9.55
CA GLN A 76 1.64 10.76 9.61
C GLN A 76 1.14 12.18 9.41
N ALA A 77 0.41 12.45 8.32
CA ALA A 77 -0.12 13.78 8.04
C ALA A 77 -1.02 14.32 9.17
N THR A 78 -1.88 13.47 9.72
CA THR A 78 -2.74 13.84 10.86
C THR A 78 -1.93 14.15 12.11
N SER A 79 -0.92 13.32 12.42
CA SER A 79 -0.04 13.54 13.57
C SER A 79 0.80 14.82 13.43
N GLU A 80 1.22 15.18 12.21
CA GLU A 80 1.99 16.40 11.97
C GLU A 80 1.20 17.67 12.34
N VAL A 81 -0.13 17.68 12.16
CA VAL A 81 -0.96 18.83 12.52
C VAL A 81 -0.89 19.08 14.04
N GLU A 82 -1.06 18.03 14.84
CA GLU A 82 -0.97 18.13 16.30
C GLU A 82 0.46 18.44 16.77
N VAL A 83 1.48 17.86 16.13
CA VAL A 83 2.90 18.20 16.41
C VAL A 83 3.18 19.67 16.12
N ARG A 84 2.76 20.19 14.96
CA ARG A 84 2.91 21.62 14.60
C ARG A 84 2.20 22.52 15.59
N LYS A 85 0.97 22.17 16.00
CA LYS A 85 0.20 22.92 16.99
C LYS A 85 0.89 22.95 18.35
N ARG A 86 1.41 21.80 18.80
CA ARG A 86 2.17 21.70 20.05
C ARG A 86 3.44 22.56 19.99
N LYS A 87 4.20 22.46 18.90
CA LYS A 87 5.44 23.23 18.73
C LYS A 87 5.18 24.73 18.66
N LYS A 88 4.10 25.15 18.00
CA LYS A 88 3.67 26.55 17.98
C LYS A 88 3.38 27.07 19.39
N LYS A 89 2.65 26.32 20.21
CA LYS A 89 2.37 26.70 21.61
C LYS A 89 3.64 26.78 22.45
N GLU A 90 4.54 25.81 22.31
CA GLU A 90 5.82 25.80 23.00
C GLU A 90 6.67 27.03 22.64
N LEU A 91 6.80 27.35 21.35
CA LEU A 91 7.52 28.54 20.89
C LEU A 91 6.87 29.84 21.38
N GLN A 92 5.53 29.91 21.40
CA GLN A 92 4.82 31.08 21.93
C GLN A 92 5.08 31.28 23.43
N ALA A 93 5.15 30.20 24.22
CA ALA A 93 5.50 30.28 25.63
C ALA A 93 6.92 30.81 25.84
N ILE A 94 7.90 30.30 25.07
CA ILE A 94 9.29 30.77 25.12
C ILE A 94 9.37 32.26 24.74
N VAL A 95 8.65 32.69 23.70
CA VAL A 95 8.62 34.10 23.30
C VAL A 95 8.02 34.98 24.40
N ALA A 96 6.96 34.52 25.08
CA ALA A 96 6.35 35.26 26.19
C ALA A 96 7.33 35.39 27.37
N GLU A 97 7.98 34.30 27.76
CA GLU A 97 8.99 34.28 28.83
C GLU A 97 10.14 35.26 28.52
N LYS A 98 10.66 35.23 27.28
CA LYS A 98 11.75 36.13 26.88
C LYS A 98 11.34 37.60 26.85
N LYS A 99 10.08 37.91 26.50
CA LYS A 99 9.56 39.27 26.58
C LYS A 99 9.45 39.78 28.00
N GLU A 100 8.98 38.94 28.92
CA GLU A 100 8.92 39.27 30.35
C GLU A 100 10.31 39.49 30.93
N GLU A 101 11.27 38.67 30.54
CA GLU A 101 12.68 38.83 30.91
C GLU A 101 13.27 40.16 30.40
N ILE A 102 12.98 40.55 29.15
CA ILE A 102 13.41 41.85 28.61
C ILE A 102 12.80 43.00 29.42
N GLU A 103 11.49 42.95 29.72
CA GLU A 103 10.82 44.00 30.47
C GLU A 103 11.43 44.17 31.87
N ARG A 104 11.67 43.05 32.56
CA ARG A 104 12.36 43.03 33.86
C ARG A 104 13.74 43.67 33.79
N LEU A 105 14.53 43.33 32.77
CA LEU A 105 15.88 43.88 32.57
C LEU A 105 15.84 45.38 32.26
N ASN A 106 14.86 45.85 31.47
CA ASN A 106 14.67 47.26 31.18
C ASN A 106 14.38 48.05 32.45
N VAL A 107 13.46 47.58 33.29
CA VAL A 107 13.14 48.23 34.58
C VAL A 107 14.37 48.28 35.49
N GLN A 108 15.15 47.19 35.55
CA GLN A 108 16.39 47.17 36.32
C GLN A 108 17.42 48.16 35.79
N TYR A 109 17.58 48.24 34.46
CA TYR A 109 18.47 49.19 33.82
C TYR A 109 18.09 50.64 34.11
N GLU A 110 16.80 51.00 33.96
CA GLU A 110 16.32 52.34 34.27
C GLU A 110 16.52 52.73 35.74
N SER A 111 16.33 51.77 36.65
CA SER A 111 16.59 51.97 38.08
C SER A 111 18.07 52.27 38.35
N LEU A 112 18.97 51.48 37.78
CA LEU A 112 20.42 51.67 37.91
C LEU A 112 20.88 52.99 37.30
N LEU A 113 20.31 53.40 36.17
CA LEU A 113 20.63 54.67 35.51
C LEU A 113 20.26 55.86 36.41
N LYS A 114 19.13 55.82 37.10
CA LYS A 114 18.74 56.86 38.08
C LYS A 114 19.73 56.93 39.23
N VAL A 115 20.08 55.78 39.82
CA VAL A 115 21.07 55.72 40.91
C VAL A 115 22.43 56.27 40.46
N GLN A 116 22.87 55.94 39.24
CA GLN A 116 24.11 56.48 38.68
C GLN A 116 24.06 58.01 38.58
N GLN A 117 22.97 58.56 38.02
CA GLN A 117 22.80 60.03 37.90
C GLN A 117 22.80 60.72 39.27
N GLU A 118 22.14 60.15 40.26
CA GLU A 118 22.15 60.67 41.64
C GLU A 118 23.55 60.68 42.23
N GLN A 119 24.33 59.61 42.00
CA GLN A 119 25.72 59.51 42.45
C GLN A 119 26.62 60.54 41.74
N GLU A 120 26.47 60.74 40.43
CA GLU A 120 27.23 61.73 39.66
C GLU A 120 26.96 63.16 40.16
N LEU A 121 25.70 63.50 40.44
CA LEU A 121 25.33 64.80 41.02
C LEU A 121 25.90 64.99 42.43
N LEU A 122 25.88 63.95 43.26
CA LEU A 122 26.46 64.00 44.60
C LEU A 122 27.98 64.24 44.54
N ILE A 123 28.68 63.54 43.65
CA ILE A 123 30.12 63.71 43.42
C ILE A 123 30.42 65.14 42.99
N ALA A 124 29.69 65.67 42.01
CA ALA A 124 29.86 67.04 41.53
C ALA A 124 29.71 68.05 42.68
N LYS A 125 28.65 67.92 43.49
CA LYS A 125 28.39 68.78 44.64
C LYS A 125 29.50 68.72 45.70
N ILE A 126 30.02 67.53 46.00
CA ILE A 126 31.15 67.38 46.95
C ILE A 126 32.42 68.01 46.38
N SER A 127 32.65 67.89 45.07
CA SER A 127 33.82 68.51 44.42
C SER A 127 33.76 70.04 44.45
N ASP A 128 32.57 70.62 44.20
CA ASP A 128 32.35 72.07 44.25
C ASP A 128 32.43 72.63 45.68
N SER A 129 32.13 71.81 46.69
CA SER A 129 32.20 72.21 48.10
C SER A 129 33.60 72.15 48.69
N ASN A 130 34.53 71.45 48.03
CA ASN A 130 35.92 71.27 48.45
C ASN A 130 36.92 72.12 47.64
N MET A 131 36.44 72.95 46.71
CA MET A 131 37.17 74.05 46.05
C MET A 131 36.84 75.39 46.72
#